data_AF-A0A535WBR9-F1
#
_entry.id   AF-A0A535WBR9-F1
#
_cell.length_a   1.000
_cell.length_b   1.000
_cell.length_c   1.000
_cell.angle_alpha   90.00
_cell.angle_beta   90.00
_cell.angle_gamma   90.00
#
_symmetry.space_group_name_H-M   'P 1'
#
loop_
_entity.id
_entity.type
_entity.pdbx_description
1 polymer ?
#
loop_
_entity_poly.entity_id
_entity_poly.type
_entity_poly.pdbx_seq_one_letter_code
_entity_poly.pdbx_strand_id
1 'polypeptide(L)'
;MGWPGDAPLPRRDQDRSLGPDRTAARHRHSHRRVEGQHVGRRGARLRRQVSCCFDDRGDRLAVAAFALDGEAGAGPRRPHRRAGGQLKLEVEATADARFGTNSYLVEDTDTHDAVVIDANLEPEQMIDLVRRRGAHVKAILLTHTDVDHLGGLEKLLKAFGAVPVAVHPAEREMVAEGKPLRRSLPFELPLVVEPELLEEGRPYQAGSLEFEVLHTPGHSPGGVTLKIGKLLFTGDALFAGSVGRTDFPNSDTQALMEAVKGKLLVLDDDYVVLSGHGPASTIGREKRTNPFLV
;
A
#
# COMPACT_ATOMS: atom_id res chain seq x y z
N MET A 1 13.07 -29.71 60.26
CA MET A 1 13.20 -30.89 61.15
C MET A 1 12.05 -31.83 60.77
N GLY A 2 12.21 -33.08 60.32
CA GLY A 2 13.35 -33.94 60.03
C GLY A 2 12.81 -35.16 59.25
N TRP A 3 13.65 -35.72 58.37
CA TRP A 3 13.51 -37.07 57.77
C TRP A 3 13.84 -38.16 58.82
N PRO A 4 13.58 -39.47 58.58
CA PRO A 4 14.46 -40.37 57.79
C PRO A 4 13.68 -41.32 56.84
N GLY A 5 14.18 -41.75 55.67
CA GLY A 5 15.21 -42.78 55.42
C GLY A 5 14.50 -44.11 55.03
N ASP A 6 14.88 -44.97 54.08
CA ASP A 6 16.07 -45.16 53.23
C ASP A 6 15.69 -46.06 52.02
N ALA A 7 16.49 -45.98 50.96
CA ALA A 7 16.42 -46.79 49.72
C ALA A 7 16.99 -48.23 49.93
N PRO A 8 16.99 -49.18 48.94
CA PRO A 8 17.84 -49.07 47.73
C PRO A 8 17.29 -49.71 46.43
N LEU A 9 17.85 -49.28 45.29
CA LEU A 9 17.83 -49.98 43.99
C LEU A 9 18.81 -51.18 43.97
N PRO A 10 18.74 -52.05 42.94
CA PRO A 10 19.87 -52.04 42.01
C PRO A 10 19.53 -52.21 40.52
N ARG A 11 20.52 -51.80 39.71
CA ARG A 11 20.65 -51.83 38.25
C ARG A 11 20.94 -53.23 37.69
N ARG A 12 20.59 -53.46 36.42
CA ARG A 12 21.35 -54.19 35.37
C ARG A 12 20.84 -53.68 34.01
N ASP A 13 21.59 -52.87 33.24
CA ASP A 13 22.75 -53.15 32.37
C ASP A 13 22.50 -54.07 31.16
N GLN A 14 22.58 -53.42 29.97
CA GLN A 14 23.20 -53.86 28.69
C GLN A 14 22.49 -54.99 27.92
N ASP A 15 22.43 -55.03 26.58
CA ASP A 15 23.41 -54.58 25.60
C ASP A 15 22.85 -54.61 24.15
N ARG A 16 23.47 -53.78 23.28
CA ARG A 16 23.73 -53.94 21.82
C ARG A 16 22.65 -54.42 20.84
N SER A 17 22.44 -53.62 19.78
CA SER A 17 23.24 -53.74 18.54
C SER A 17 22.85 -52.71 17.47
N LEU A 18 23.86 -52.00 16.98
CA LEU A 18 23.86 -51.15 15.78
C LEU A 18 24.23 -52.02 14.57
N GLY A 19 23.58 -51.79 13.44
CA GLY A 19 24.00 -52.27 12.12
C GLY A 19 23.49 -51.31 11.03
N PRO A 20 24.37 -50.74 10.18
CA PRO A 20 23.97 -49.87 9.09
C PRO A 20 23.76 -50.69 7.82
N ASP A 21 22.75 -50.36 7.01
CA ASP A 21 22.71 -50.86 5.64
C ASP A 21 22.72 -49.73 4.61
N ARG A 22 23.65 -49.87 3.69
CA ARG A 22 23.98 -48.97 2.60
C ARG A 22 23.39 -49.58 1.33
N THR A 23 22.51 -48.86 0.66
CA THR A 23 22.30 -49.09 -0.79
C THR A 23 22.21 -47.77 -1.53
N ALA A 24 23.35 -47.42 -2.13
CA ALA A 24 23.42 -46.46 -3.21
C ALA A 24 22.98 -47.15 -4.51
N ALA A 25 21.95 -46.63 -5.17
CA ALA A 25 21.64 -46.94 -6.55
C ALA A 25 21.88 -45.70 -7.41
N ARG A 26 23.00 -45.72 -8.13
CA ARG A 26 23.30 -44.80 -9.23
C ARG A 26 22.60 -45.34 -10.48
N HIS A 27 21.75 -44.53 -11.11
CA HIS A 27 21.45 -44.69 -12.53
C HIS A 27 21.85 -43.42 -13.28
N ARG A 28 22.83 -43.57 -14.17
CA ARG A 28 23.16 -42.67 -15.28
C ARG A 28 22.63 -43.27 -16.58
N HIS A 29 22.53 -42.41 -17.59
CA HIS A 29 22.12 -42.60 -18.99
C HIS A 29 20.62 -42.30 -19.22
N SER A 30 20.21 -41.51 -20.21
CA SER A 30 20.91 -40.95 -21.38
C SER A 30 20.11 -39.79 -21.96
N HIS A 31 20.81 -38.90 -22.66
CA HIS A 31 20.24 -37.86 -23.49
C HIS A 31 19.30 -38.42 -24.56
N ARG A 32 18.11 -37.83 -24.70
CA ARG A 32 17.46 -37.62 -26.00
C ARG A 32 16.91 -36.21 -26.06
N ARG A 33 17.40 -35.45 -27.04
CA ARG A 33 16.84 -34.18 -27.51
C ARG A 33 15.43 -34.44 -28.04
N VAL A 34 14.48 -33.60 -27.65
CA VAL A 34 13.28 -33.31 -28.44
C VAL A 34 13.20 -31.80 -28.56
N GLU A 35 13.31 -31.33 -29.80
CA GLU A 35 13.11 -29.94 -30.18
C GLU A 35 11.62 -29.60 -30.23
N GLY A 36 11.30 -28.37 -29.82
CA GLY A 36 10.15 -27.62 -30.31
C GLY A 36 8.83 -27.87 -29.60
N GLN A 37 8.41 -26.91 -28.77
CA GLN A 37 7.18 -26.15 -29.02
C GLN A 37 7.09 -24.94 -28.08
N HIS A 38 6.72 -23.81 -28.67
CA HIS A 38 6.51 -22.52 -28.05
C HIS A 38 5.65 -22.57 -26.79
N VAL A 39 6.13 -21.93 -25.72
CA VAL A 39 5.27 -21.24 -24.77
C VAL A 39 5.83 -19.83 -24.62
N GLY A 40 5.31 -18.92 -25.44
CA GLY A 40 5.59 -17.49 -25.30
C GLY A 40 5.26 -17.06 -23.88
N ARG A 41 6.23 -16.43 -23.21
CA ARG A 41 6.01 -15.70 -21.96
C ARG A 41 4.89 -14.70 -22.19
N ARG A 42 3.68 -15.01 -21.72
CA ARG A 42 2.61 -14.02 -21.60
C ARG A 42 3.07 -13.02 -20.57
N GLY A 43 3.54 -11.86 -21.03
CA GLY A 43 3.83 -10.72 -20.18
C GLY A 43 2.62 -10.40 -19.32
N ALA A 44 2.87 -10.10 -18.05
CA ALA A 44 1.87 -9.58 -17.14
C ALA A 44 1.25 -8.34 -17.78
N ARG A 45 -0.03 -8.43 -18.16
CA ARG A 45 -0.80 -7.26 -18.58
C ARG A 45 -1.00 -6.43 -17.32
N LEU A 46 -0.35 -5.27 -17.25
CA LEU A 46 -0.69 -4.20 -16.30
C LEU A 46 -2.20 -4.02 -16.35
N ARG A 47 -2.91 -4.32 -15.26
CA ARG A 47 -4.33 -3.98 -15.14
C ARG A 47 -4.39 -2.48 -14.85
N ARG A 48 -4.29 -1.67 -15.90
CA ARG A 48 -4.49 -0.20 -15.82
C ARG A 48 -5.91 0.04 -15.33
N GLN A 49 -6.07 0.38 -14.05
CA GLN A 49 -7.40 0.49 -13.47
C GLN A 49 -7.93 1.93 -13.49
N VAL A 50 -7.07 2.94 -13.48
CA VAL A 50 -7.46 4.33 -13.78
C VAL A 50 -6.21 5.10 -14.23
N SER A 51 -6.26 5.81 -15.36
CA SER A 51 -5.39 6.96 -15.66
C SER A 51 -6.34 8.10 -15.95
N CYS A 52 -6.31 9.11 -15.11
CA CYS A 52 -7.25 10.21 -15.14
C CYS A 52 -6.51 11.49 -14.77
N CYS A 53 -6.53 12.44 -15.71
CA CYS A 53 -6.17 13.81 -15.45
C CYS A 53 -7.36 14.48 -14.76
N PHE A 54 -7.17 14.93 -13.52
CA PHE A 54 -8.17 15.70 -12.78
C PHE A 54 -7.67 17.12 -12.59
N ASP A 55 -8.58 18.08 -12.68
CA ASP A 55 -8.36 19.38 -12.06
C ASP A 55 -8.65 19.31 -10.54
N ASP A 56 -8.29 20.36 -9.80
CA ASP A 56 -8.56 20.50 -8.36
C ASP A 56 -10.05 20.47 -7.98
N ARG A 57 -10.96 20.56 -8.96
CA ARG A 57 -12.41 20.39 -8.81
C ARG A 57 -12.89 18.99 -9.18
N GLY A 58 -11.98 18.04 -9.45
CA GLY A 58 -12.34 16.68 -9.82
C GLY A 58 -12.91 16.53 -11.22
N ASP A 59 -12.87 17.58 -12.04
CA ASP A 59 -13.33 17.51 -13.42
C ASP A 59 -12.27 16.78 -14.26
N ARG A 60 -12.71 15.83 -15.10
CA ARG A 60 -11.81 15.15 -16.04
C ARG A 60 -11.29 16.14 -17.07
N LEU A 61 -9.98 16.34 -17.11
CA LEU A 61 -9.34 17.04 -18.22
C LEU A 61 -9.38 16.15 -19.46
N ALA A 62 -9.94 16.65 -20.56
CA ALA A 62 -9.94 15.95 -21.84
C ALA A 62 -8.49 15.70 -22.30
N VAL A 63 -8.17 14.45 -22.61
CA VAL A 63 -6.85 14.02 -23.08
C VAL A 63 -6.56 14.68 -24.43
N ALA A 64 -5.66 15.67 -24.45
CA ALA A 64 -5.00 16.10 -25.67
C ALA A 64 -3.67 15.35 -25.78
N ALA A 65 -3.60 14.40 -26.70
CA ALA A 65 -2.37 13.72 -27.05
C ALA A 65 -1.47 14.69 -27.83
N PHE A 66 -0.29 15.06 -27.32
CA PHE A 66 0.81 15.53 -28.18
C PHE A 66 2.21 15.31 -27.58
N ALA A 67 3.17 15.30 -28.50
CA ALA A 67 4.47 14.66 -28.50
C ALA A 67 5.58 15.36 -27.67
N LEU A 68 6.67 14.60 -27.52
CA LEU A 68 7.96 14.88 -26.86
C LEU A 68 8.74 16.01 -27.54
N ASP A 69 9.51 16.78 -26.75
CA ASP A 69 10.99 16.87 -26.83
C ASP A 69 11.55 17.96 -25.88
N GLY A 70 12.70 17.68 -25.24
CA GLY A 70 13.69 18.73 -24.90
C GLY A 70 14.19 18.86 -23.45
N GLU A 71 15.29 18.15 -23.15
CA GLU A 71 16.52 18.53 -22.38
C GLU A 71 16.48 19.30 -21.03
N ALA A 72 17.41 18.86 -20.16
CA ALA A 72 17.51 19.12 -18.74
C ALA A 72 18.14 20.47 -18.33
N GLY A 73 17.84 20.92 -17.10
CA GLY A 73 18.55 22.00 -16.42
C GLY A 73 18.25 22.05 -14.92
N ALA A 74 19.18 21.55 -14.10
CA ALA A 74 19.10 21.52 -12.64
C ALA A 74 19.53 22.84 -11.98
N GLY A 75 18.77 23.29 -10.99
CA GLY A 75 19.13 24.35 -10.05
C GLY A 75 18.15 24.34 -8.86
N PRO A 76 18.59 24.67 -7.63
CA PRO A 76 17.75 24.53 -6.45
C PRO A 76 16.69 25.64 -6.44
N ARG A 77 15.42 25.27 -6.63
CA ARG A 77 14.29 26.20 -6.57
C ARG A 77 13.67 26.20 -5.18
N ARG A 78 13.59 27.41 -4.61
CA ARG A 78 12.87 27.73 -3.37
C ARG A 78 11.38 27.38 -3.52
N PRO A 79 10.64 27.15 -2.40
CA PRO A 79 9.23 26.75 -2.48
C PRO A 79 8.40 27.86 -3.14
N HIS A 80 7.92 27.59 -4.34
CA HIS A 80 6.97 28.45 -5.04
C HIS A 80 5.57 28.18 -4.50
N ARG A 81 5.10 29.05 -3.60
CA ARG A 81 3.67 29.15 -3.30
C ARG A 81 2.99 29.74 -4.54
N ARG A 82 2.32 28.90 -5.35
CA ARG A 82 1.57 29.38 -6.52
C ARG A 82 0.33 30.14 -6.04
N ALA A 83 0.27 31.43 -6.36
CA ALA A 83 -0.97 32.18 -6.34
C ALA A 83 -1.69 31.94 -7.68
N GLY A 84 -2.78 31.16 -7.67
CA GLY A 84 -3.80 31.18 -8.72
C GLY A 84 -3.63 30.29 -9.96
N GLY A 85 -2.79 29.26 -9.94
CA GLY A 85 -2.73 28.25 -11.01
C GLY A 85 -3.44 26.96 -10.61
N GLN A 86 -4.35 26.47 -11.44
CA GLN A 86 -5.11 25.23 -11.20
C GLN A 86 -4.15 24.01 -11.20
N LEU A 87 -4.24 23.18 -10.16
CA LEU A 87 -3.37 22.01 -9.99
C LEU A 87 -3.81 20.91 -10.98
N LYS A 88 -2.87 20.38 -11.77
CA LYS A 88 -3.17 19.34 -12.77
C LYS A 88 -2.66 18.00 -12.27
N LEU A 89 -3.58 17.20 -11.74
CA LEU A 89 -3.27 15.92 -11.15
C LEU A 89 -3.38 14.81 -12.18
N GLU A 90 -2.40 13.94 -12.22
CA GLU A 90 -2.54 12.63 -12.84
C GLU A 90 -2.42 11.54 -11.78
N VAL A 91 -3.41 10.64 -11.75
CA VAL A 91 -3.45 9.52 -10.81
C VAL A 91 -3.44 8.20 -11.57
N GLU A 92 -2.56 7.28 -11.18
CA GLU A 92 -2.55 5.91 -11.69
C GLU A 92 -2.34 4.90 -10.55
N ALA A 93 -3.15 3.84 -10.57
CA ALA A 93 -3.10 2.76 -9.60
C ALA A 93 -2.33 1.54 -10.15
N THR A 94 -1.61 0.87 -9.26
CA THR A 94 -1.08 -0.48 -9.45
C THR A 94 -1.73 -1.40 -8.42
N ALA A 95 -1.91 -2.68 -8.76
CA ALA A 95 -2.49 -3.66 -7.84
C ALA A 95 -1.67 -4.95 -7.85
N ASP A 96 -1.41 -5.50 -6.66
CA ASP A 96 -0.73 -6.79 -6.53
C ASP A 96 -1.67 -7.96 -6.86
N ALA A 97 -1.12 -9.11 -7.23
CA ALA A 97 -1.94 -10.27 -7.62
C ALA A 97 -2.55 -11.03 -6.44
N ARG A 98 -2.03 -10.85 -5.21
CA ARG A 98 -2.39 -11.69 -4.06
C ARG A 98 -3.58 -11.16 -3.30
N PHE A 99 -3.58 -9.86 -2.98
CA PHE A 99 -4.65 -9.18 -2.25
C PHE A 99 -5.44 -8.23 -3.15
N GLY A 100 -4.89 -7.84 -4.30
CA GLY A 100 -5.51 -6.83 -5.15
C GLY A 100 -5.47 -5.46 -4.48
N THR A 101 -4.43 -5.19 -3.68
CA THR A 101 -4.24 -3.94 -2.95
C THR A 101 -3.73 -2.88 -3.91
N ASN A 102 -4.48 -1.80 -3.99
CA ASN A 102 -4.19 -0.64 -4.82
C ASN A 102 -3.12 0.22 -4.14
N SER A 103 -2.01 0.44 -4.84
CA SER A 103 -1.08 1.53 -4.57
C SER A 103 -1.25 2.61 -5.63
N TYR A 104 -1.31 3.88 -5.22
CA TYR A 104 -1.56 5.00 -6.12
C TYR A 104 -0.32 5.87 -6.30
N LEU A 105 -0.03 6.27 -7.53
CA LEU A 105 0.84 7.40 -7.83
C LEU A 105 -0.04 8.63 -8.07
N VAL A 106 0.15 9.66 -7.25
CA VAL A 106 -0.49 10.97 -7.43
C VAL A 106 0.59 11.95 -7.85
N GLU A 107 0.45 12.54 -9.03
CA GLU A 107 1.48 13.39 -9.63
C GLU A 107 0.90 14.73 -10.04
N ASP A 108 1.61 15.82 -9.70
CA ASP A 108 1.39 17.12 -10.33
C ASP A 108 2.15 17.16 -11.66
N THR A 109 1.41 17.18 -12.76
CA THR A 109 1.97 17.13 -14.12
C THR A 109 2.75 18.38 -14.53
N ASP A 110 2.61 19.51 -13.80
CA ASP A 110 3.40 20.70 -14.09
C ASP A 110 4.80 20.64 -13.44
N THR A 111 4.94 19.99 -12.28
CA THR A 111 6.20 19.95 -11.50
C THR A 111 6.87 18.58 -11.51
N HIS A 112 6.13 17.54 -11.89
CA HIS A 112 6.42 16.13 -11.68
C HIS A 112 6.61 15.75 -10.21
N ASP A 113 6.25 16.61 -9.25
CA ASP A 113 6.22 16.23 -7.85
C ASP A 113 5.13 15.17 -7.65
N ALA A 114 5.47 14.09 -6.97
CA ALA A 114 4.57 12.95 -6.81
C ALA A 114 4.56 12.40 -5.39
N VAL A 115 3.45 11.76 -5.05
CA VAL A 115 3.26 11.02 -3.81
C VAL A 115 2.81 9.61 -4.16
N VAL A 116 3.38 8.62 -3.47
CA VAL A 116 2.87 7.24 -3.50
C VAL A 116 1.97 7.04 -2.29
N ILE A 117 0.75 6.55 -2.52
CA ILE A 117 -0.18 6.18 -1.45
C ILE A 117 -0.26 4.65 -1.40
N ASP A 118 0.07 4.11 -0.23
CA ASP A 118 0.22 2.68 0.08
C ASP A 118 1.29 1.95 -0.77
N ALA A 119 1.85 0.88 -0.20
CA ALA A 119 2.91 0.06 -0.77
C ALA A 119 2.50 -1.42 -0.81
N ASN A 120 1.82 -1.81 -1.89
CA ASN A 120 1.36 -3.17 -2.12
C ASN A 120 2.50 -4.19 -2.27
N LEU A 121 2.15 -5.48 -2.38
CA LEU A 121 3.13 -6.57 -2.41
C LEU A 121 3.91 -6.72 -3.72
N GLU A 122 3.57 -5.97 -4.76
CA GLU A 122 4.25 -5.96 -6.07
C GLU A 122 4.72 -4.55 -6.45
N PRO A 123 5.57 -3.91 -5.62
CA PRO A 123 5.97 -2.51 -5.79
C PRO A 123 6.78 -2.25 -7.06
N GLU A 124 7.29 -3.28 -7.74
CA GLU A 124 7.99 -3.16 -9.02
C GLU A 124 7.12 -2.45 -10.08
N GLN A 125 5.80 -2.70 -10.08
CA GLN A 125 4.88 -2.03 -11.00
C GLN A 125 4.86 -0.51 -10.74
N MET A 126 4.88 -0.10 -9.48
CA MET A 126 4.90 1.30 -9.05
C MET A 126 6.26 1.95 -9.36
N ILE A 127 7.37 1.24 -9.10
CA ILE A 127 8.72 1.72 -9.42
C ILE A 127 8.87 1.98 -10.91
N ASP A 128 8.40 1.06 -11.76
CA ASP A 128 8.44 1.24 -13.20
C ASP A 128 7.52 2.36 -13.66
N LEU A 129 6.36 2.55 -13.02
CA LEU A 129 5.45 3.66 -13.31
C LEU A 129 6.11 5.01 -13.02
N VAL A 130 6.67 5.19 -11.82
CA VAL A 130 7.41 6.40 -11.42
C VAL A 130 8.53 6.71 -12.41
N ARG A 131 9.34 5.70 -12.78
CA ARG A 131 10.44 5.87 -13.74
C ARG A 131 9.97 6.26 -15.13
N ARG A 132 8.90 5.62 -15.64
CA ARG A 132 8.35 5.93 -16.96
C ARG A 132 7.82 7.34 -17.06
N ARG A 133 7.27 7.87 -15.96
CA ARG A 133 6.71 9.23 -15.90
C ARG A 133 7.76 10.30 -15.60
N GLY A 134 8.95 9.91 -15.14
CA GLY A 134 9.94 10.87 -14.64
C GLY A 134 9.49 11.54 -13.34
N ALA A 135 8.60 10.91 -12.58
CA ALA A 135 8.00 11.48 -11.39
C ALA A 135 9.01 11.58 -10.23
N HIS A 136 8.93 12.68 -9.49
CA HIS A 136 9.75 12.99 -8.33
C HIS A 136 8.99 12.67 -7.05
N VAL A 137 9.13 11.43 -6.56
CA VAL A 137 8.46 11.00 -5.32
C VAL A 137 8.96 11.82 -4.13
N LYS A 138 8.06 12.54 -3.48
CA LYS A 138 8.32 13.41 -2.32
C LYS A 138 7.99 12.76 -1.00
N ALA A 139 7.03 11.84 -0.98
CA ALA A 139 6.63 11.10 0.20
C ALA A 139 5.90 9.81 -0.18
N ILE A 140 5.87 8.88 0.76
CA ILE A 140 4.99 7.70 0.75
C ILE A 140 3.99 7.87 1.90
N LEU A 141 2.70 7.88 1.59
CA LEU A 141 1.64 8.01 2.61
C LEU A 141 0.96 6.67 2.80
N LEU A 142 0.84 6.23 4.05
CA LEU A 142 0.16 4.99 4.40
C LEU A 142 -1.23 5.32 4.92
N THR A 143 -2.26 4.83 4.24
CA THR A 143 -3.66 4.97 4.69
C THR A 143 -3.90 4.22 5.99
N HIS A 144 -3.22 3.08 6.15
CA HIS A 144 -3.10 2.28 7.37
C HIS A 144 -1.97 1.27 7.19
N THR A 145 -1.75 0.42 8.19
CA THR A 145 -0.59 -0.47 8.29
C THR A 145 -0.92 -1.97 8.29
N ASP A 146 -2.01 -2.38 7.63
CA ASP A 146 -2.20 -3.80 7.31
C ASP A 146 -1.16 -4.25 6.28
N VAL A 147 -0.68 -5.50 6.43
CA VAL A 147 0.53 -6.01 5.76
C VAL A 147 0.59 -5.81 4.25
N ASP A 148 -0.56 -5.84 3.58
CA ASP A 148 -0.69 -5.66 2.15
C ASP A 148 -0.66 -4.20 1.71
N HIS A 149 -0.71 -3.22 2.63
CA HIS A 149 -0.53 -1.78 2.37
C HIS A 149 0.89 -1.27 2.68
N LEU A 150 1.74 -2.04 3.38
CA LEU A 150 3.14 -1.66 3.62
C LEU A 150 4.17 -2.69 3.14
N GLY A 151 3.74 -3.85 2.65
CA GLY A 151 4.67 -4.95 2.32
C GLY A 151 5.66 -4.63 1.20
N GLY A 152 5.35 -3.67 0.33
CA GLY A 152 6.27 -3.16 -0.69
C GLY A 152 7.20 -2.05 -0.23
N LEU A 153 7.02 -1.53 1.00
CA LEU A 153 7.64 -0.27 1.44
C LEU A 153 9.16 -0.32 1.39
N GLU A 154 9.78 -1.42 1.79
CA GLU A 154 11.24 -1.58 1.78
C GLU A 154 11.82 -1.39 0.37
N LYS A 155 11.17 -1.98 -0.64
CA LYS A 155 11.59 -1.90 -2.03
C LYS A 155 11.36 -0.50 -2.61
N LEU A 156 10.26 0.16 -2.26
CA LEU A 156 10.00 1.54 -2.67
C LEU A 156 11.07 2.49 -2.12
N LEU A 157 11.40 2.39 -0.83
CA LEU A 157 12.45 3.21 -0.21
C LEU A 157 13.83 2.96 -0.83
N LYS A 158 14.18 1.69 -1.12
CA LYS A 158 15.41 1.36 -1.85
C LYS A 158 15.43 1.96 -3.27
N ALA A 159 14.29 2.04 -3.94
CA ALA A 159 14.18 2.52 -5.31
C ALA A 159 14.14 4.05 -5.43
N PHE A 160 13.47 4.74 -4.51
CA PHE A 160 13.27 6.19 -4.53
C PHE A 160 14.28 6.96 -3.66
N GLY A 161 15.03 6.26 -2.82
CA GLY A 161 15.84 6.86 -1.77
C GLY A 161 15.03 7.08 -0.48
N ALA A 162 15.69 7.66 0.53
CA ALA A 162 15.06 7.97 1.82
C ALA A 162 14.09 9.16 1.69
N VAL A 163 12.91 8.89 1.11
CA VAL A 163 11.78 9.80 1.11
C VAL A 163 11.00 9.67 2.43
N PRO A 164 10.38 10.75 2.91
CA PRO A 164 9.46 10.70 4.04
C PRO A 164 8.39 9.61 3.87
N VAL A 165 8.11 8.92 4.98
CA VAL A 165 6.96 8.01 5.11
C VAL A 165 6.04 8.61 6.15
N ALA A 166 4.78 8.83 5.78
CA ALA A 166 3.78 9.39 6.67
C ALA A 166 2.72 8.35 7.04
N VAL A 167 2.32 8.35 8.31
CA VAL A 167 1.30 7.44 8.86
C VAL A 167 0.52 8.14 9.96
N HIS A 168 -0.70 7.69 10.24
CA HIS A 168 -1.45 8.22 11.37
C HIS A 168 -0.74 7.91 12.71
N PRO A 169 -0.76 8.84 13.71
CA PRO A 169 -0.09 8.63 15.00
C PRO A 169 -0.47 7.33 15.72
N ALA A 170 -1.72 6.87 15.58
CA ALA A 170 -2.21 5.63 16.20
C ALA A 170 -1.55 4.35 15.64
N GLU A 171 -0.87 4.42 14.51
CA GLU A 171 -0.18 3.29 13.88
C GLU A 171 1.32 3.53 13.66
N ARG A 172 1.86 4.65 14.19
CA ARG A 172 3.28 5.01 14.05
C ARG A 172 4.24 3.91 14.51
N GLU A 173 3.88 3.20 15.58
CA GLU A 173 4.72 2.15 16.17
C GLU A 173 4.86 0.94 15.25
N MET A 174 3.87 0.68 14.38
CA MET A 174 3.94 -0.41 13.41
C MET A 174 5.09 -0.17 12.45
N VAL A 175 5.18 1.04 11.89
CA VAL A 175 6.24 1.41 10.95
C VAL A 175 7.59 1.61 11.64
N ALA A 176 7.60 2.16 12.86
CA ALA A 176 8.83 2.37 13.62
C ALA A 176 9.51 1.06 14.04
N GLU A 177 8.72 0.02 14.34
CA GLU A 177 9.22 -1.32 14.69
C GLU A 177 9.35 -2.26 13.48
N GLY A 178 8.97 -1.82 12.27
CA GLY A 178 9.01 -2.66 11.07
C GLY A 178 8.09 -3.87 11.19
N LYS A 179 6.89 -3.69 11.73
CA LYS A 179 5.87 -4.73 11.87
C LYS A 179 4.56 -4.28 11.22
N PRO A 180 3.80 -5.18 10.58
CA PRO A 180 2.46 -4.84 10.14
C PRO A 180 1.51 -4.79 11.35
N LEU A 181 0.44 -4.03 11.24
CA LEU A 181 -0.65 -4.02 12.21
C LEU A 181 -1.23 -5.41 12.43
N ARG A 182 -1.35 -6.17 11.33
CA ARG A 182 -1.95 -7.51 11.30
C ARG A 182 -1.29 -8.37 10.26
N ARG A 183 -1.27 -9.69 10.54
CA ARG A 183 -0.74 -10.77 9.69
C ARG A 183 0.71 -10.54 9.25
N SER A 184 1.63 -11.35 9.77
CA SER A 184 3.00 -11.33 9.27
C SER A 184 3.14 -12.15 7.99
N LEU A 185 3.94 -11.64 7.05
CA LEU A 185 4.36 -12.34 5.85
C LEU A 185 5.90 -12.45 5.85
N PRO A 186 6.48 -13.42 5.12
CA PRO A 186 7.93 -13.67 5.15
C PRO A 186 8.69 -12.67 4.27
N PHE A 187 8.56 -11.38 4.56
CA PHE A 187 9.35 -10.30 3.98
C PHE A 187 9.74 -9.29 5.05
N GLU A 188 10.85 -8.60 4.81
CA GLU A 188 11.36 -7.57 5.72
C GLU A 188 10.61 -6.26 5.49
N LEU A 189 10.11 -5.67 6.58
CA LEU A 189 9.62 -4.31 6.58
C LEU A 189 10.73 -3.38 7.07
N PRO A 190 10.88 -2.19 6.45
CA PRO A 190 11.90 -1.25 6.88
C PRO A 190 11.54 -0.65 8.24
N LEU A 191 12.56 -0.33 9.04
CA LEU A 191 12.39 0.50 10.23
C LEU A 191 12.31 1.97 9.80
N VAL A 192 11.16 2.60 10.00
CA VAL A 192 11.02 4.05 9.82
C VAL A 192 10.99 4.69 11.20
N VAL A 193 12.16 5.02 11.73
CA VAL A 193 12.33 5.43 13.15
C VAL A 193 11.53 6.69 13.49
N GLU A 194 11.40 7.62 12.54
CA GLU A 194 10.67 8.88 12.71
C GLU A 194 9.74 9.10 11.50
N PRO A 195 8.60 8.40 11.42
CA PRO A 195 7.66 8.64 10.35
C PRO A 195 7.01 10.01 10.56
N GLU A 196 6.71 10.69 9.46
CA GLU A 196 5.88 11.88 9.50
C GLU A 196 4.43 11.51 9.85
N LEU A 197 3.64 12.48 10.30
CA LEU A 197 2.33 12.22 10.87
C LEU A 197 1.21 12.71 9.95
N LEU A 198 0.24 11.82 9.72
CA LEU A 198 -1.04 12.13 9.08
C LEU A 198 -2.05 12.44 10.18
N GLU A 199 -2.25 13.71 10.49
CA GLU A 199 -3.17 14.17 11.55
C GLU A 199 -4.34 14.96 10.95
N GLU A 200 -5.56 14.64 11.37
CA GLU A 200 -6.73 15.40 10.96
C GLU A 200 -6.62 16.88 11.40
N GLY A 201 -7.06 17.78 10.51
CA GLY A 201 -6.93 19.22 10.71
C GLY A 201 -5.54 19.78 10.40
N ARG A 202 -4.57 18.94 10.01
CA ARG A 202 -3.24 19.35 9.55
C ARG A 202 -3.02 18.83 8.13
N PRO A 203 -3.11 19.70 7.09
CA PRO A 203 -2.80 19.29 5.73
C PRO A 203 -1.37 18.75 5.63
N TYR A 204 -1.19 17.69 4.85
CA TYR A 204 0.10 17.09 4.58
C TYR A 204 0.65 17.60 3.24
N GLN A 205 1.77 18.33 3.30
CA GLN A 205 2.40 18.92 2.12
C GLN A 205 3.59 18.07 1.64
N ALA A 206 3.59 17.71 0.37
CA ALA A 206 4.67 16.97 -0.28
C ALA A 206 4.98 17.57 -1.66
N GLY A 207 6.01 18.40 -1.76
CA GLY A 207 6.31 19.15 -2.99
C GLY A 207 5.21 20.16 -3.29
N SER A 208 4.63 20.14 -4.50
CA SER A 208 3.45 20.91 -4.87
C SER A 208 2.11 20.30 -4.46
N LEU A 209 2.09 19.06 -3.97
CA LEU A 209 0.86 18.36 -3.57
C LEU A 209 0.51 18.64 -2.11
N GLU A 210 -0.74 19.01 -1.84
CA GLU A 210 -1.28 19.20 -0.49
C GLU A 210 -2.48 18.26 -0.30
N PHE A 211 -2.43 17.43 0.75
CA PHE A 211 -3.50 16.50 1.10
C PHE A 211 -4.20 16.94 2.37
N GLU A 212 -5.52 17.05 2.33
CA GLU A 212 -6.34 17.08 3.53
C GLU A 212 -6.42 15.66 4.11
N VAL A 213 -6.13 15.53 5.41
CA VAL A 213 -6.18 14.26 6.12
C VAL A 213 -7.50 14.17 6.87
N LEU A 214 -8.28 13.13 6.56
CA LEU A 214 -9.49 12.76 7.30
C LEU A 214 -9.20 11.49 8.09
N HIS A 215 -9.35 11.53 9.42
CA HIS A 215 -9.18 10.33 10.24
C HIS A 215 -10.41 9.44 10.10
N THR A 216 -10.25 8.27 9.48
CA THR A 216 -11.34 7.31 9.22
C THR A 216 -11.04 5.97 9.92
N PRO A 217 -11.07 5.94 11.27
CA PRO A 217 -10.78 4.74 12.03
C PRO A 217 -11.90 3.71 11.88
N GLY A 218 -11.63 2.50 12.35
CA GLY A 218 -12.62 1.46 12.52
C GLY A 218 -12.20 0.18 11.82
N HIS A 219 -11.83 0.23 10.54
CA HIS A 219 -11.10 -0.90 9.93
C HIS A 219 -9.76 -1.10 10.65
N SER A 220 -9.06 -0.01 10.93
CA SER A 220 -7.85 0.05 11.75
C SER A 220 -7.92 1.28 12.67
N PRO A 221 -7.16 1.33 13.78
CA PRO A 221 -7.22 2.47 14.71
C PRO A 221 -6.67 3.76 14.09
N GLY A 222 -5.71 3.65 13.18
CA GLY A 222 -5.07 4.76 12.48
C GLY A 222 -5.49 4.93 11.02
N GLY A 223 -6.59 4.30 10.58
CA GLY A 223 -7.06 4.44 9.21
C GLY A 223 -7.32 5.91 8.84
N VAL A 224 -6.81 6.36 7.70
CA VAL A 224 -7.06 7.71 7.16
C VAL A 224 -7.59 7.65 5.73
N THR A 225 -8.40 8.64 5.40
CA THR A 225 -8.72 9.01 4.02
C THR A 225 -7.91 10.24 3.65
N LEU A 226 -7.14 10.16 2.57
CA LEU A 226 -6.37 11.29 2.05
C LEU A 226 -7.16 11.96 0.94
N LYS A 227 -7.39 13.27 1.06
CA LYS A 227 -8.17 14.05 0.11
C LYS A 227 -7.30 15.07 -0.62
N ILE A 228 -7.38 15.10 -1.94
CA ILE A 228 -6.80 16.16 -2.78
C ILE A 228 -7.78 16.50 -3.91
N GLY A 229 -8.20 17.76 -3.97
CA GLY A 229 -9.35 18.16 -4.79
C GLY A 229 -10.61 17.34 -4.43
N LYS A 230 -11.22 16.69 -5.42
CA LYS A 230 -12.34 15.74 -5.23
C LYS A 230 -11.94 14.26 -5.23
N LEU A 231 -10.66 13.95 -5.08
CA LEU A 231 -10.18 12.57 -4.99
C LEU A 231 -10.03 12.17 -3.53
N LEU A 232 -10.58 11.01 -3.18
CA LEU A 232 -10.53 10.43 -1.84
C LEU A 232 -9.81 9.09 -1.90
N PHE A 233 -8.61 9.02 -1.34
CA PHE A 233 -7.88 7.77 -1.15
C PHE A 233 -8.28 7.18 0.20
N THR A 234 -9.29 6.29 0.19
CA THR A 234 -10.00 5.88 1.40
C THR A 234 -9.35 4.74 2.17
N GLY A 235 -8.23 4.20 1.66
CA GLY A 235 -7.69 2.94 2.15
C GLY A 235 -8.80 1.91 2.28
N ASP A 236 -8.88 1.30 3.45
CA ASP A 236 -9.87 0.26 3.74
C ASP A 236 -11.08 0.77 4.53
N ALA A 237 -11.39 2.07 4.47
CA ALA A 237 -12.59 2.61 5.10
C ALA A 237 -13.86 2.39 4.25
N LEU A 238 -13.81 2.79 2.98
CA LEU A 238 -14.95 2.74 2.04
C LEU A 238 -14.49 2.19 0.69
N PHE A 239 -15.23 1.20 0.17
CA PHE A 239 -15.00 0.59 -1.14
C PHE A 239 -16.21 0.80 -2.06
N ALA A 240 -16.06 0.47 -3.34
CA ALA A 240 -17.19 0.36 -4.25
C ALA A 240 -18.18 -0.73 -3.79
N GLY A 241 -19.32 -0.34 -3.25
CA GLY A 241 -20.39 -1.24 -2.78
C GLY A 241 -20.06 -2.04 -1.51
N SER A 242 -19.03 -1.62 -0.74
CA SER A 242 -18.67 -2.27 0.54
C SER A 242 -18.00 -1.28 1.49
N VAL A 243 -17.75 -1.69 2.73
CA VAL A 243 -16.90 -1.00 3.71
C VAL A 243 -15.78 -1.92 4.20
N GLY A 244 -14.81 -1.34 4.90
CA GLY A 244 -13.76 -2.06 5.63
C GLY A 244 -14.27 -3.19 6.50
N ARG A 245 -13.51 -4.28 6.58
CA ARG A 245 -13.79 -5.31 7.56
C ARG A 245 -13.46 -4.83 8.97
N THR A 246 -14.24 -5.27 9.95
CA THR A 246 -14.09 -4.87 11.36
C THR A 246 -14.12 -6.04 12.33
N ASP A 247 -13.71 -7.22 11.86
CA ASP A 247 -13.66 -8.48 12.62
C ASP A 247 -12.30 -8.74 13.30
N PHE A 248 -11.39 -7.77 13.30
CA PHE A 248 -10.08 -7.86 13.94
C PHE A 248 -10.10 -7.37 15.40
N PRO A 249 -9.18 -7.84 16.27
CA PRO A 249 -9.14 -7.40 17.67
C PRO A 249 -8.96 -5.89 17.89
N ASN A 250 -8.38 -5.20 16.92
CA ASN A 250 -8.08 -3.77 16.92
C ASN A 250 -8.91 -3.00 15.87
N SER A 251 -10.06 -3.54 15.47
CA SER A 251 -11.04 -2.85 14.63
C SER A 251 -12.33 -2.57 15.40
N ASP A 252 -13.12 -1.62 14.92
CA ASP A 252 -14.36 -1.16 15.52
C ASP A 252 -15.39 -0.81 14.44
N THR A 253 -16.47 -1.59 14.37
CA THR A 253 -17.59 -1.37 13.44
C THR A 253 -18.26 -0.03 13.65
N GLN A 254 -18.52 0.37 14.89
CA GLN A 254 -19.22 1.61 15.16
C GLN A 254 -18.36 2.80 14.72
N ALA A 255 -17.07 2.79 15.07
CA ALA A 255 -16.13 3.82 14.65
C ALA A 255 -16.04 3.93 13.13
N LEU A 256 -15.99 2.80 12.40
CA LEU A 256 -15.97 2.79 10.94
C LEU A 256 -17.21 3.45 10.35
N MET A 257 -18.38 3.06 10.84
CA MET A 257 -19.65 3.58 10.33
C MET A 257 -19.83 5.06 10.63
N GLU A 258 -19.45 5.51 11.83
CA GLU A 258 -19.47 6.92 12.22
C GLU A 258 -18.51 7.75 11.36
N ALA A 259 -17.29 7.26 11.13
CA ALA A 259 -16.32 7.94 10.30
C ALA A 259 -16.78 8.05 8.84
N VAL A 260 -17.22 6.95 8.23
CA VAL A 260 -17.68 6.95 6.83
C VAL A 260 -18.90 7.85 6.67
N LYS A 261 -19.91 7.73 7.54
CA LYS A 261 -21.14 8.53 7.44
C LYS A 261 -20.91 10.00 7.77
N GLY A 262 -20.13 10.29 8.81
CA GLY A 262 -19.91 11.64 9.31
C GLY A 262 -18.88 12.45 8.53
N LYS A 263 -17.92 11.81 7.87
CA LYS A 263 -16.82 12.50 7.16
C LYS A 263 -16.87 12.33 5.65
N LEU A 264 -17.23 11.14 5.14
CA LEU A 264 -17.20 10.86 3.71
C LEU A 264 -18.57 11.09 3.05
N LEU A 265 -19.65 10.59 3.64
CA LEU A 265 -20.99 10.74 3.05
C LEU A 265 -21.59 12.14 3.23
N VAL A 266 -20.93 13.04 3.97
CA VAL A 266 -21.30 14.46 4.01
C VAL A 266 -20.77 15.26 2.82
N LEU A 267 -19.82 14.69 2.07
CA LEU A 267 -19.25 15.31 0.88
C LEU A 267 -20.22 15.27 -0.31
N ASP A 268 -19.95 16.10 -1.31
CA ASP A 268 -20.73 16.15 -2.56
C ASP A 268 -20.65 14.82 -3.31
N ASP A 269 -21.67 14.54 -4.12
CA ASP A 269 -21.85 13.26 -4.78
C ASP A 269 -20.78 12.91 -5.82
N ASP A 270 -20.08 13.91 -6.35
CA ASP A 270 -19.09 13.80 -7.43
C ASP A 270 -17.66 13.54 -6.92
N TYR A 271 -17.46 13.49 -5.61
CA TYR A 271 -16.20 13.02 -5.02
C TYR A 271 -15.91 11.59 -5.44
N VAL A 272 -14.71 11.37 -5.99
CA VAL A 272 -14.23 10.06 -6.47
C VAL A 272 -13.60 9.30 -5.31
N VAL A 273 -14.03 8.06 -5.13
CA VAL A 273 -13.50 7.13 -4.13
C VAL A 273 -12.46 6.22 -4.78
N LEU A 274 -11.24 6.25 -4.28
CA LEU A 274 -10.08 5.47 -4.70
C LEU A 274 -9.63 4.62 -3.51
N SER A 275 -10.22 3.43 -3.39
CA SER A 275 -10.06 2.58 -2.21
C SER A 275 -8.83 1.69 -2.24
N GLY A 276 -8.48 1.11 -1.09
CA GLY A 276 -7.39 0.16 -0.91
C GLY A 276 -7.55 -1.10 -1.76
N HIS A 277 -8.77 -1.50 -2.08
CA HIS A 277 -9.06 -2.63 -2.94
C HIS A 277 -10.19 -2.34 -3.92
N GLY A 278 -10.19 -3.06 -5.05
CA GLY A 278 -11.30 -3.01 -6.01
C GLY A 278 -11.30 -1.76 -6.90
N PRO A 279 -12.40 -1.54 -7.65
CA PRO A 279 -12.51 -0.42 -8.58
C PRO A 279 -12.84 0.90 -7.88
N ALA A 280 -12.59 2.02 -8.56
CA ALA A 280 -13.02 3.34 -8.12
C ALA A 280 -14.57 3.44 -8.05
N SER A 281 -15.05 4.33 -7.17
CA SER A 281 -16.47 4.70 -7.06
C SER A 281 -16.65 6.21 -6.88
N THR A 282 -17.83 6.64 -6.44
CA THR A 282 -18.14 8.03 -6.08
C THR A 282 -18.97 8.07 -4.81
N ILE A 283 -18.85 9.13 -4.02
CA ILE A 283 -19.66 9.32 -2.80
C ILE A 283 -21.15 9.21 -3.11
N GLY A 284 -21.63 9.81 -4.21
CA GLY A 284 -23.04 9.72 -4.61
C GLY A 284 -23.49 8.29 -4.91
N ARG A 285 -22.64 7.49 -5.57
CA ARG A 285 -22.94 6.07 -5.80
C ARG A 285 -23.01 5.30 -4.49
N GLU A 286 -22.07 5.50 -3.59
CA GLU A 286 -22.03 4.78 -2.32
C GLU A 286 -23.22 5.15 -1.42
N LYS A 287 -23.61 6.43 -1.35
CA LYS A 287 -24.84 6.88 -0.66
C LYS A 287 -26.10 6.15 -1.14
N ARG A 288 -26.21 5.91 -2.45
CA ARG A 288 -27.43 5.36 -3.06
C ARG A 288 -27.48 3.84 -3.07
N THR A 289 -26.33 3.18 -3.11
CA THR A 289 -26.26 1.75 -3.52
C THR A 289 -25.43 0.87 -2.60
N ASN A 290 -24.65 1.42 -1.68
CA ASN A 290 -23.80 0.61 -0.80
C ASN A 290 -24.67 -0.06 0.29
N PRO A 291 -24.79 -1.41 0.30
CA PRO A 291 -25.70 -2.13 1.19
C PRO A 291 -25.32 -2.04 2.67
N PHE A 292 -24.12 -1.55 3.00
CA PHE A 292 -23.70 -1.33 4.38
C PHE A 292 -24.08 0.07 4.89
N LEU A 293 -24.38 1.00 3.99
CA LEU A 293 -24.63 2.41 4.32
C LEU A 293 -26.11 2.81 4.26
N VAL A 294 -26.92 2.04 3.52
CA VAL A 294 -28.37 2.26 3.31
C VAL A 294 -29.25 1.48 4.28
#